data_AF-A0A1H3R1B7-F1
#
_entry.id   AF-A0A1H3R1B7-F1
#
_cell.length_a   1.000
_cell.length_b   1.000
_cell.length_c   1.000
_cell.angle_alpha   90.00
_cell.angle_beta   90.00
_cell.angle_gamma   90.00
#
_symmetry.space_group_name_H-M   'P 1'
#
loop_
_entity.id
_entity.type
_entity.pdbx_description
1 polymer ?
#
loop_
_entity_poly.entity_id
_entity_poly.type
_entity_poly.pdbx_seq_one_letter_code
_entity_poly.pdbx_strand_id
1 'polypeptide(L)'
;MKHQTLSCLGLLLLPLMAQAIEPGPASLSQQSTETWLLLQSRNQVKSPIPQNASPSERELALQRWLDNYKHPIPEYYKEYVGSGGGGSQGQ
;
A
#
# COMPACT_ATOMS: atom_id res chain seq x y z
N MET A 1 26.15 -38.79 10.61
CA MET A 1 24.86 -38.90 9.88
C MET A 1 23.64 -38.71 10.80
N LYS A 2 23.47 -39.48 11.90
CA LYS A 2 22.27 -39.40 12.77
C LYS A 2 22.08 -38.05 13.51
N HIS A 3 23.17 -37.37 13.86
CA HIS A 3 23.12 -36.06 14.54
C HIS A 3 22.80 -34.90 13.58
N GLN A 4 23.23 -35.00 12.31
CA GLN A 4 22.92 -34.01 11.28
C GLN A 4 21.44 -34.04 10.90
N THR A 5 20.85 -35.24 10.81
CA THR A 5 19.41 -35.39 10.54
C THR A 5 18.56 -34.84 11.69
N LEU A 6 18.98 -35.05 12.95
CA LEU A 6 18.29 -34.47 14.12
C LEU A 6 18.41 -32.94 14.15
N SER A 7 19.57 -32.39 13.79
CA SER A 7 19.78 -30.93 13.72
C SER A 7 18.93 -30.28 12.61
N CYS A 8 18.87 -30.89 11.42
CA CYS A 8 17.99 -30.43 10.34
C CYS A 8 16.51 -30.48 10.73
N LEU A 9 16.08 -31.56 11.39
CA LEU A 9 14.70 -31.69 11.86
C LEU A 9 14.34 -30.58 12.88
N GLY A 10 15.25 -30.28 13.80
CA GLY A 10 15.07 -29.18 14.77
C GLY A 10 14.95 -27.81 14.09
N LEU A 11 15.77 -27.53 13.08
CA LEU A 11 15.68 -26.29 12.30
C LEU A 11 14.36 -26.16 11.52
N LEU A 12 13.79 -27.28 11.07
CA LEU A 12 12.51 -27.31 10.36
C LEU A 12 11.30 -27.08 11.29
N LEU A 13 11.45 -27.37 12.59
CA LEU A 13 10.41 -27.19 13.61
C LEU A 13 10.41 -25.79 14.26
N LEU A 14 11.48 -25.01 14.10
CA LEU A 14 11.55 -23.61 14.59
C LEU A 14 10.35 -22.71 14.20
N PRO A 15 9.85 -22.70 12.95
CA PRO A 15 8.77 -21.79 12.56
C PRO A 15 7.41 -22.14 13.20
N LEU A 16 7.22 -23.36 13.74
CA LEU A 16 5.98 -23.71 14.45
C LEU A 16 5.82 -22.96 15.78
N MET A 17 6.93 -22.50 16.37
CA MET A 17 6.93 -21.72 17.61
C MET A 17 6.71 -20.22 17.37
N ALA A 18 6.70 -19.78 16.11
CA ALA A 18 6.31 -18.43 15.73
C ALA A 18 4.77 -18.34 15.73
N GLN A 19 4.19 -18.25 16.92
CA GLN A 19 2.82 -17.82 17.09
C GLN A 19 2.77 -16.34 16.69
N ALA A 20 2.14 -16.03 15.56
CA ALA A 20 1.89 -14.66 15.14
C ALA A 20 0.97 -13.97 16.16
N ILE A 21 1.08 -12.64 16.22
CA ILE A 21 0.24 -11.70 16.97
C ILE A 21 -1.22 -12.18 17.07
N GLU A 22 -1.86 -11.91 18.22
CA GLU A 22 -3.27 -12.31 18.44
C GLU A 22 -4.11 -11.90 17.22
N PRO A 23 -4.87 -12.82 16.60
CA PRO A 23 -5.71 -12.50 15.47
C PRO A 23 -6.90 -11.65 15.94
N GLY A 24 -6.66 -10.36 16.04
CA GLY A 24 -7.65 -9.35 16.38
C GLY A 24 -7.24 -8.02 15.76
N PRO A 25 -8.20 -7.15 15.43
CA PRO A 25 -7.85 -5.82 14.97
C PRO A 25 -7.02 -5.14 16.05
N ALA A 26 -5.90 -4.54 15.66
CA ALA A 26 -5.00 -3.89 16.61
C ALA A 26 -5.70 -2.78 17.44
N SER A 27 -6.87 -2.31 16.98
CA SER A 27 -7.85 -1.50 17.72
C SER A 27 -9.21 -1.47 16.99
N LEU A 28 -10.28 -1.04 17.66
CA LEU A 28 -11.60 -0.82 17.04
C LEU A 28 -11.54 0.11 15.81
N SER A 29 -10.70 1.14 15.86
CA SER A 29 -10.50 2.08 14.75
C SER A 29 -9.77 1.46 13.56
N GLN A 30 -8.94 0.44 13.78
CA GLN A 30 -8.19 -0.27 12.73
C GLN A 30 -8.98 -1.39 12.07
N GLN A 31 -10.07 -1.86 12.71
CA GLN A 31 -10.89 -2.96 12.20
C GLN A 31 -11.49 -2.67 10.81
N SER A 32 -11.91 -1.43 10.55
CA SER A 32 -12.40 -1.02 9.24
C SER A 32 -11.30 -1.09 8.18
N THR A 33 -10.13 -0.54 8.50
CA THR A 33 -8.94 -0.55 7.63
C THR A 33 -8.50 -1.97 7.30
N GLU A 34 -8.39 -2.84 8.30
CA GLU A 34 -8.04 -4.25 8.10
C GLU A 34 -9.09 -4.98 7.25
N THR A 35 -10.37 -4.70 7.46
CA THR A 35 -11.45 -5.25 6.63
C THR A 35 -11.28 -4.84 5.17
N TRP A 36 -10.97 -3.57 4.89
CA TRP A 36 -10.70 -3.09 3.53
C TRP A 36 -9.46 -3.73 2.90
N LEU A 37 -8.38 -3.91 3.67
CA LEU A 37 -7.16 -4.56 3.19
C LEU A 37 -7.38 -6.05 2.88
N LEU A 38 -8.15 -6.75 3.72
CA LEU A 38 -8.51 -8.15 3.48
C LEU A 38 -9.44 -8.30 2.27
N LEU A 39 -10.35 -7.36 2.06
CA LEU A 39 -11.24 -7.32 0.90
C LEU A 39 -10.47 -7.22 -0.42
N GLN A 40 -9.46 -6.32 -0.46
CA GLN A 40 -8.59 -6.11 -1.61
C GLN A 40 -7.69 -7.31 -1.88
N SER A 41 -6.98 -7.80 -0.86
CA SER A 41 -6.05 -8.94 -1.01
C SER A 41 -6.75 -10.24 -1.42
N ARG A 42 -7.97 -10.46 -0.93
CA ARG A 42 -8.80 -11.63 -1.30
C ARG A 42 -9.55 -11.45 -2.62
N ASN A 43 -9.41 -10.30 -3.28
CA ASN A 43 -10.07 -9.98 -4.55
C ASN A 43 -11.60 -10.12 -4.50
N GLN A 44 -12.20 -9.91 -3.31
CA GLN A 44 -13.63 -10.17 -3.08
C GLN A 44 -14.54 -9.10 -3.68
N VAL A 45 -14.01 -7.89 -3.91
CA VAL A 45 -14.75 -6.75 -4.49
C VAL A 45 -14.09 -6.30 -5.78
N LYS A 46 -13.76 -7.28 -6.62
CA LYS A 46 -13.39 -7.02 -8.00
C LYS A 46 -14.62 -6.49 -8.75
N SER A 47 -14.45 -5.43 -9.54
CA SER A 47 -15.49 -4.99 -10.48
C SER A 47 -15.88 -6.14 -11.42
N PRO A 48 -17.18 -6.44 -11.60
CA PRO A 48 -17.62 -7.42 -12.59
C PRO A 48 -17.41 -6.90 -14.02
N ILE A 49 -17.25 -5.59 -14.20
CA ILE A 49 -17.01 -4.96 -15.50
C ILE A 49 -15.49 -4.94 -15.74
N PRO A 50 -14.98 -5.69 -16.73
CA PRO A 50 -13.57 -5.64 -17.09
C PRO A 50 -13.24 -4.28 -17.70
N GLN A 51 -12.29 -3.58 -17.11
CA GLN A 51 -11.71 -2.37 -17.72
C GLN A 51 -10.72 -2.81 -18.80
N ASN A 52 -11.24 -3.08 -20.00
CA ASN A 52 -10.41 -3.43 -21.14
C ASN A 52 -9.94 -2.14 -21.83
N ALA A 53 -8.63 -2.05 -22.06
CA ALA A 53 -8.02 -1.00 -22.87
C ALA A 53 -7.14 -1.69 -23.90
N SER A 54 -7.34 -1.34 -25.17
CA SER A 54 -6.46 -1.75 -26.26
C SER A 54 -5.02 -1.29 -25.98
N PRO A 55 -4.01 -1.97 -26.55
CA PRO A 55 -2.62 -1.53 -26.41
C PRO A 55 -2.41 -0.06 -26.81
N SER A 56 -3.07 0.40 -27.87
CA SER A 56 -3.03 1.79 -28.34
C SER A 56 -3.63 2.78 -27.33
N GLU A 57 -4.77 2.45 -26.70
CA GLU A 57 -5.38 3.31 -25.68
C GLU A 57 -4.52 3.39 -24.42
N ARG A 58 -3.87 2.27 -24.05
CA ARG A 58 -2.92 2.25 -22.93
C ARG A 58 -1.72 3.16 -23.19
N GLU A 59 -1.18 3.12 -24.41
CA GLU A 59 -0.06 3.98 -24.81
C GLU A 59 -0.45 5.46 -24.79
N LEU A 60 -1.64 5.81 -25.31
CA LEU A 60 -2.16 7.17 -25.26
C LEU A 60 -2.38 7.66 -23.82
N ALA A 61 -2.86 6.79 -22.93
CA ALA A 61 -3.03 7.12 -21.51
C ALA A 61 -1.67 7.37 -20.83
N LEU A 62 -0.65 6.55 -21.14
CA LEU A 62 0.72 6.75 -20.66
C LEU A 62 1.32 8.05 -21.20
N GLN A 63 1.12 8.34 -22.47
CA GLN A 63 1.57 9.60 -23.09
C GLN A 63 0.94 10.80 -22.40
N ARG A 64 -0.38 10.78 -22.15
CA ARG A 64 -1.08 11.84 -21.40
C ARG A 64 -0.53 12.00 -19.98
N TRP A 65 -0.20 10.91 -19.32
CA TRP A 65 0.41 10.94 -17.99
C TRP A 65 1.79 11.61 -18.04
N LEU A 66 2.63 11.29 -19.03
CA LEU A 66 3.91 11.97 -19.24
C LEU A 66 3.73 13.46 -19.57
N ASP A 67 2.74 13.80 -20.38
CA ASP A 67 2.43 15.19 -20.74
C ASP A 67 1.95 16.01 -19.54
N ASN A 68 1.35 15.38 -18.53
CA ASN A 68 0.93 16.06 -17.30
C ASN A 68 2.08 16.82 -16.61
N TYR A 69 3.29 16.24 -16.60
CA TYR A 69 4.48 16.84 -16.00
C TYR A 69 5.04 18.04 -16.76
N LYS A 70 4.60 18.26 -18.01
CA LYS A 70 5.04 19.39 -18.83
C LYS A 70 4.30 20.67 -18.49
N HIS A 71 3.20 20.59 -17.75
CA HIS A 71 2.41 21.75 -17.38
C HIS A 71 2.98 22.39 -16.11
N PRO A 72 3.28 23.71 -16.13
CA PRO A 72 3.69 24.41 -14.93
C PRO A 72 2.56 24.41 -13.91
N ILE A 73 2.91 24.42 -12.62
CA ILE A 73 1.96 24.62 -11.54
C ILE A 73 1.31 26.00 -11.75
N PRO A 74 -0.03 26.08 -11.84
CA PRO A 74 -0.71 27.36 -12.03
C PRO A 74 -0.35 28.40 -10.96
N GLU A 75 -0.28 29.68 -11.36
CA GLU A 75 0.16 30.78 -10.50
C GLU A 75 -0.63 30.90 -9.20
N TYR A 76 -1.93 30.62 -9.22
CA TYR A 76 -2.81 30.69 -8.04
C TYR A 76 -2.49 29.62 -6.97
N TYR A 77 -1.72 28.57 -7.30
CA TYR A 77 -1.22 27.62 -6.30
C TYR A 77 0.10 28.07 -5.65
N LYS A 78 0.79 29.08 -6.18
CA LYS A 78 2.06 29.58 -5.60
C LYS A 78 1.86 30.20 -4.21
N GLU A 79 0.67 30.74 -3.95
CA GLU A 79 0.31 31.33 -2.65
C GLU A 79 0.34 30.29 -1.50
N TYR A 80 0.06 29.02 -1.80
CA TYR A 80 0.11 27.93 -0.80
C TYR A 80 1.54 27.46 -0.50
N VAL A 81 2.48 27.66 -1.43
CA VAL A 81 3.89 27.24 -1.27
C VAL A 81 4.64 28.15 -0.28
N GLY A 82 4.12 29.34 0.01
CA GLY A 82 4.70 30.29 0.97
C GLY A 82 4.06 30.34 2.37
N SER A 83 2.93 29.64 2.60
CA SER A 83 2.20 29.69 3.89
C SER A 83 2.62 28.58 4.89
N GLY A 84 3.54 27.71 4.51
CA GLY A 84 4.12 26.69 5.39
C GLY A 84 5.36 27.17 6.14
N GLY A 85 5.21 28.12 7.06
CA GLY A 85 6.35 28.66 7.82
C GLY A 85 6.01 29.65 8.93
N GLY A 86 4.86 29.52 9.60
CA GLY A 86 4.52 30.33 10.76
C GLY A 86 4.90 29.59 12.05
N GLY A 87 6.11 29.84 12.56
CA GLY A 87 6.52 29.36 13.87
C GLY A 87 5.55 29.84 14.97
N SER A 88 5.29 28.96 15.94
CA SER A 88 4.52 29.26 17.13
C SER A 88 5.12 30.47 17.87
N GLN A 89 4.40 31.59 17.92
CA GLN A 89 4.55 32.55 19.00
C GLN A 89 3.47 32.27 20.03
N GLY A 90 3.88 31.63 21.13
CA GLY A 90 3.08 31.51 22.33
C GLY A 90 2.92 32.88 22.98
N GLN A 91 1.69 33.14 23.43
CA GLN A 91 1.38 34.05 24.53
C GLN A 91 0.65 33.25 25.58
#